data_AF-A0A972ZXR8-F1
#
_entry.id   AF-A0A972ZXR8-F1
#
_cell.length_a   1.000
_cell.length_b   1.000
_cell.length_c   1.000
_cell.angle_alpha   90.00
_cell.angle_beta   90.00
_cell.angle_gamma   90.00
#
_symmetry.space_group_name_H-M   'P 1'
#
loop_
_entity.id
_entity.type
_entity.pdbx_description
1 polymer ?
#
loop_
_entity_poly.entity_id
_entity_poly.type
_entity_poly.pdbx_seq_one_letter_code
_entity_poly.pdbx_strand_id
1 'polypeptide(L)'
;MRHKLLLLIVPGVLILAAVGWAMNQGAENTAGSVKTAGSDLPRLLDLGADKCIPCKLMAPILDEMKEEFAGRLQVDFIDVWKNPNEAPKYKITTIPTQIFFDAQGKELWRHVGFIAREDILAKWKALGYEFETAETVAIERWGPAKKDMRSKDQICTLCDGDIDLNTLVTVKTDKGDVRLCSPHCYFIMYSCLTEDKTNFEKKVSVTDWATGKTVSATEAVFLSGQDEATGHPWIKAFADRNSAAKERSVNGGNIVSLAVLQKQEMSHRCGFCERACYPQDVAEVIVAGGVHTLGCCSHCALGVAARTGRDIEVRQPDGLTGEMIVVKTLDGKVASLEPATAVAWFGQHQKPDKTWGSAGCFHQGFFATPEHLKTWLSQNPLETGKLITIQQALADKMKLTPQQIQKACKIGECAPK
;
A
#
# COMPACT_ATOMS: atom_id res chain seq x y z
N MET A 1 -64.46 -12.80 -37.75
CA MET A 1 -65.04 -14.13 -38.02
C MET A 1 -64.59 -14.55 -39.41
N ARG A 2 -64.06 -15.79 -39.52
CA ARG A 2 -64.10 -16.73 -40.67
C ARG A 2 -64.66 -16.15 -41.99
N HIS A 3 -63.97 -16.18 -43.14
CA HIS A 3 -63.60 -17.38 -43.88
C HIS A 3 -62.84 -17.04 -45.19
N LYS A 4 -61.81 -17.85 -45.53
CA LYS A 4 -61.55 -18.56 -46.81
C LYS A 4 -61.59 -17.77 -48.16
N LEU A 5 -60.85 -18.04 -49.22
CA LEU A 5 -59.81 -19.01 -49.61
C LEU A 5 -59.58 -18.82 -51.14
N LEU A 6 -58.36 -19.07 -51.62
CA LEU A 6 -57.98 -19.64 -52.94
C LEU A 6 -57.83 -18.76 -54.22
N LEU A 7 -56.62 -18.91 -54.83
CA LEU A 7 -56.29 -19.10 -56.27
C LEU A 7 -56.46 -17.90 -57.23
N LEU A 8 -55.64 -17.66 -58.27
CA LEU A 8 -54.35 -18.13 -58.79
C LEU A 8 -54.12 -17.33 -60.11
N ILE A 9 -52.90 -17.37 -60.65
CA ILE A 9 -52.51 -17.17 -62.07
C ILE A 9 -52.03 -15.76 -62.50
N VAL A 10 -50.71 -15.72 -62.74
CA VAL A 10 -49.94 -14.80 -63.60
C VAL A 10 -50.05 -15.31 -65.06
N PRO A 11 -49.88 -14.50 -66.13
CA PRO A 11 -48.56 -14.54 -66.79
C PRO A 11 -48.10 -13.26 -67.52
N GLY A 12 -46.75 -13.08 -67.51
CA GLY A 12 -45.94 -12.56 -68.64
C GLY A 12 -45.57 -11.06 -68.60
N VAL A 13 -44.43 -10.57 -69.11
CA VAL A 13 -43.54 -11.05 -70.20
C VAL A 13 -42.25 -10.15 -70.24
N LEU A 14 -41.11 -10.70 -70.74
CA LEU A 14 -39.85 -10.09 -71.34
C LEU A 14 -38.95 -9.20 -70.44
N ILE A 15 -37.72 -9.59 -70.04
CA ILE A 15 -36.42 -9.78 -70.74
C ILE A 15 -35.92 -8.57 -71.56
N LEU A 16 -34.84 -7.89 -71.13
CA LEU A 16 -33.51 -7.85 -71.80
C LEU A 16 -32.53 -6.84 -71.17
N ALA A 17 -31.27 -7.27 -71.10
CA ALA A 17 -30.09 -6.56 -70.63
C ALA A 17 -29.14 -6.23 -71.80
N ALA A 18 -28.34 -5.17 -71.69
CA ALA A 18 -27.00 -4.95 -72.29
C ALA A 18 -26.58 -3.49 -71.97
N VAL A 19 -25.55 -3.17 -71.18
CA VAL A 19 -24.08 -3.31 -71.34
C VAL A 19 -23.49 -2.46 -72.50
N GLY A 20 -22.66 -1.47 -72.17
CA GLY A 20 -21.61 -0.93 -73.06
C GLY A 20 -21.16 0.53 -72.83
N TRP A 21 -20.01 0.72 -72.13
CA TRP A 21 -18.84 1.62 -72.39
C TRP A 21 -19.02 2.98 -73.13
N ALA A 22 -18.33 4.09 -72.86
CA ALA A 22 -17.19 4.47 -72.00
C ALA A 22 -16.94 6.01 -72.04
N MET A 23 -16.12 6.53 -71.09
CA MET A 23 -15.28 7.76 -71.13
C MET A 23 -15.98 9.15 -71.02
N ASN A 24 -15.51 10.20 -70.31
CA ASN A 24 -14.23 10.58 -69.67
C ASN A 24 -14.44 11.79 -68.71
N GLN A 25 -13.42 12.08 -67.88
CA GLN A 25 -13.03 13.32 -67.16
C GLN A 25 -13.30 13.34 -65.64
N GLY A 26 -12.31 13.48 -64.74
CA GLY A 26 -10.88 13.77 -64.90
C GLY A 26 -10.04 13.52 -63.63
N ALA A 27 -8.71 13.50 -63.87
CA ALA A 27 -7.53 13.49 -62.99
C ALA A 27 -7.58 14.54 -61.86
N GLU A 28 -6.79 14.58 -60.77
CA GLU A 28 -5.62 13.93 -60.17
C GLU A 28 -5.54 14.64 -58.77
N ASN A 29 -5.04 14.13 -57.64
CA ASN A 29 -3.67 13.75 -57.37
C ASN A 29 -3.55 13.19 -55.94
N THR A 30 -2.63 12.24 -55.83
CA THR A 30 -2.26 11.45 -54.65
C THR A 30 -1.54 12.25 -53.56
N ALA A 31 -1.98 12.10 -52.31
CA ALA A 31 -1.12 12.18 -51.14
C ALA A 31 -1.07 10.79 -50.51
N GLY A 32 0.08 10.14 -50.62
CA GLY A 32 0.34 8.84 -50.01
C GLY A 32 0.09 8.90 -48.51
N SER A 33 -0.86 8.12 -48.04
CA SER A 33 -0.90 7.75 -46.64
C SER A 33 0.35 6.95 -46.35
N VAL A 34 1.25 7.52 -45.56
CA VAL A 34 2.25 6.72 -44.86
C VAL A 34 1.46 5.77 -43.98
N LYS A 35 1.29 4.53 -44.43
CA LYS A 35 0.95 3.41 -43.56
C LYS A 35 2.11 3.28 -42.59
N THR A 36 2.00 3.91 -41.42
CA THR A 36 2.74 3.45 -40.25
C THR A 36 2.29 2.01 -40.03
N ALA A 37 3.27 1.09 -40.07
CA ALA A 37 3.06 -0.33 -39.90
C ALA A 37 2.11 -0.55 -38.71
N GLY A 38 0.91 -1.07 -39.01
CA GLY A 38 -0.05 -1.39 -37.98
C GLY A 38 0.59 -2.42 -37.08
N SER A 39 0.84 -2.06 -35.83
CA SER A 39 0.80 -3.06 -34.78
C SER A 39 -0.63 -3.56 -34.74
N ASP A 40 -0.86 -4.88 -34.78
CA ASP A 40 -2.16 -5.48 -34.46
C ASP A 40 -2.56 -5.29 -32.98
N LEU A 41 -1.94 -4.33 -32.30
CA LEU A 41 -2.08 -4.02 -30.88
C LEU A 41 -2.72 -2.64 -30.71
N PRO A 42 -3.62 -2.48 -29.73
CA PRO A 42 -4.03 -1.17 -29.25
C PRO A 42 -2.82 -0.36 -28.77
N ARG A 43 -2.94 0.97 -28.81
CA ARG A 43 -1.80 1.87 -28.62
C ARG A 43 -2.13 3.02 -27.67
N LEU A 44 -1.26 3.23 -26.68
CA LEU A 44 -1.23 4.39 -25.81
C LEU A 44 -0.08 5.31 -26.27
N LEU A 45 -0.41 6.53 -26.69
CA LEU A 45 0.57 7.54 -27.08
C LEU A 45 0.56 8.69 -26.07
N ASP A 46 1.69 8.95 -25.42
CA ASP A 46 1.90 10.17 -24.65
C ASP A 46 2.71 11.18 -25.48
N LEU A 47 2.17 12.39 -25.60
CA LEU A 47 2.86 13.54 -26.18
C LEU A 47 3.26 14.49 -25.05
N GLY A 48 4.55 14.53 -24.76
CA GLY A 48 5.13 15.27 -23.63
C GLY A 48 6.44 15.96 -23.97
N ALA A 49 7.25 16.27 -22.96
CA ALA A 49 8.61 16.79 -23.13
C ALA A 49 9.48 16.53 -21.90
N ASP A 50 10.77 16.27 -22.08
CA ASP A 50 11.68 15.85 -21.00
C ASP A 50 11.88 16.89 -19.89
N LYS A 51 11.60 18.18 -20.13
CA LYS A 51 11.71 19.22 -19.09
C LYS A 51 10.35 19.71 -18.57
N CYS A 52 9.25 19.08 -18.98
CA CYS A 52 7.93 19.33 -18.44
C CYS A 52 7.74 18.51 -17.16
N ILE A 53 7.43 19.16 -16.03
CA ILE A 53 7.35 18.49 -14.71
C ILE A 53 6.28 17.38 -14.71
N PRO A 54 5.02 17.61 -15.15
CA PRO A 54 4.04 16.54 -15.21
C PRO A 54 4.44 15.41 -16.17
N CYS A 55 5.16 15.73 -17.25
CA CYS A 55 5.65 14.75 -18.22
C CYS A 55 6.73 13.83 -17.61
N LYS A 56 7.60 14.37 -16.75
CA LYS A 56 8.57 13.55 -15.98
C LYS A 56 7.91 12.56 -15.03
N LEU A 57 6.72 12.87 -14.53
CA LEU A 57 5.94 11.97 -13.68
C LEU A 57 5.23 10.89 -14.49
N MET A 58 4.89 11.17 -15.76
CA MET A 58 4.33 10.17 -16.68
C MET A 58 5.39 9.18 -17.16
N ALA A 59 6.63 9.62 -17.37
CA ALA A 59 7.71 8.78 -17.91
C ALA A 59 7.86 7.40 -17.22
N PRO A 60 8.01 7.30 -15.89
CA PRO A 60 8.14 6.00 -15.23
C PRO A 60 6.90 5.13 -15.42
N ILE A 61 5.69 5.71 -15.37
CA ILE A 61 4.43 4.98 -15.59
C ILE A 61 4.39 4.39 -17.00
N LEU A 62 4.81 5.17 -18.02
CA LEU A 62 4.79 4.73 -19.41
C LEU A 62 5.86 3.68 -19.69
N ASP A 63 7.05 3.83 -19.12
CA ASP A 63 8.14 2.85 -19.24
C ASP A 63 7.75 1.51 -18.60
N GLU A 64 7.16 1.54 -17.39
CA GLU A 64 6.59 0.36 -16.72
C GLU A 64 5.54 -0.34 -17.60
N MET A 65 4.54 0.41 -18.09
CA MET A 65 3.48 -0.15 -18.93
C MET A 65 4.03 -0.71 -20.25
N LYS A 66 5.07 -0.08 -20.81
CA LYS A 66 5.72 -0.53 -22.04
C LYS A 66 6.41 -1.87 -21.86
N GLU A 67 7.12 -2.06 -20.76
CA GLU A 67 7.77 -3.33 -20.43
C GLU A 67 6.73 -4.41 -20.10
N GLU A 68 5.78 -4.09 -19.23
CA GLU A 68 4.83 -5.05 -18.68
C GLU A 68 3.82 -5.56 -19.71
N PHE A 69 3.35 -4.68 -20.59
CA PHE A 69 2.37 -5.04 -21.63
C PHE A 69 3.01 -5.23 -23.00
N ALA A 70 4.32 -5.47 -23.05
CA ALA A 70 5.03 -5.78 -24.28
C ALA A 70 4.32 -6.92 -25.04
N GLY A 71 3.99 -6.66 -26.31
CA GLY A 71 3.25 -7.61 -27.15
C GLY A 71 1.73 -7.65 -26.94
N ARG A 72 1.16 -6.84 -26.04
CA ARG A 72 -0.28 -6.70 -25.78
C ARG A 72 -0.80 -5.27 -25.95
N LEU A 73 0.01 -4.28 -25.56
CA LEU A 73 -0.25 -2.85 -25.68
C LEU A 73 1.01 -2.18 -26.23
N GLN A 74 0.87 -1.37 -27.26
CA GLN A 74 1.95 -0.49 -27.68
C GLN A 74 1.92 0.79 -26.84
N VAL A 75 3.01 1.11 -26.15
CA VAL A 75 3.15 2.36 -25.38
C VAL A 75 4.26 3.20 -26.00
N ASP A 76 3.90 4.37 -26.51
CA ASP A 76 4.80 5.31 -27.17
C ASP A 76 4.87 6.63 -26.40
N PHE A 77 6.06 7.21 -26.33
CA PHE A 77 6.27 8.58 -25.86
C PHE A 77 6.92 9.40 -26.97
N ILE A 78 6.38 10.59 -27.22
CA ILE A 78 6.95 11.56 -28.15
C ILE A 78 7.25 12.86 -27.40
N ASP A 79 8.54 13.22 -27.34
CA ASP A 79 8.95 14.57 -26.95
C ASP A 79 8.63 15.54 -28.09
N VAL A 80 7.62 16.39 -27.90
CA VAL A 80 7.16 17.34 -28.92
C VAL A 80 8.04 18.59 -29.01
N TRP A 81 8.94 18.83 -28.06
CA TRP A 81 9.94 19.89 -28.17
C TRP A 81 11.13 19.46 -29.02
N LYS A 82 11.49 18.17 -28.99
CA LYS A 82 12.47 17.57 -29.89
C LYS A 82 11.87 17.29 -31.27
N ASN A 83 10.57 17.00 -31.33
CA ASN A 83 9.83 16.66 -32.55
C ASN A 83 8.64 17.62 -32.76
N PRO A 84 8.88 18.90 -33.11
CA PRO A 84 7.85 19.94 -33.15
C PRO A 84 6.74 19.68 -34.18
N ASN A 85 7.00 18.82 -35.16
CA ASN A 85 6.02 18.45 -36.19
C ASN A 85 4.99 17.42 -35.71
N GLU A 86 5.17 16.80 -34.53
CA GLU A 86 4.27 15.75 -34.04
C GLU A 86 3.01 16.31 -33.36
N ALA A 87 3.14 17.37 -32.55
CA ALA A 87 1.99 17.99 -31.87
C ALA A 87 0.87 18.43 -32.83
N PRO A 88 1.15 19.08 -33.99
CA PRO A 88 0.12 19.41 -34.98
C PRO A 88 -0.56 18.18 -35.60
N LYS A 89 0.16 17.08 -35.82
CA LYS A 89 -0.41 15.86 -36.42
C LYS A 89 -1.52 15.26 -35.56
N TYR A 90 -1.35 15.29 -34.24
CA TYR A 90 -2.32 14.79 -33.27
C TYR A 90 -3.29 15.88 -32.75
N LYS A 91 -3.17 17.10 -33.28
CA LYS A 91 -4.00 18.28 -32.92
C LYS A 91 -4.00 18.56 -31.43
N ILE A 92 -2.83 18.50 -30.78
CA ILE A 92 -2.70 18.81 -29.36
C ILE A 92 -2.13 20.23 -29.16
N THR A 93 -2.59 20.90 -28.10
CA THR A 93 -2.13 22.26 -27.71
C THR A 93 -1.47 22.30 -26.34
N THR A 94 -1.60 21.21 -25.57
CA THR A 94 -1.18 21.14 -24.16
C THR A 94 -0.45 19.81 -23.94
N ILE A 95 0.61 19.82 -23.13
CA ILE A 95 1.35 18.63 -22.72
C ILE A 95 1.31 18.43 -21.19
N PRO A 96 1.40 17.19 -20.68
CA PRO A 96 1.33 15.95 -21.44
C PRO A 96 -0.11 15.67 -21.93
N THR A 97 -0.25 15.04 -23.10
CA THR A 97 -1.54 14.54 -23.60
C THR A 97 -1.41 13.06 -23.94
N GLN A 98 -2.25 12.22 -23.34
CA GLN A 98 -2.30 10.78 -23.61
C GLN A 98 -3.45 10.47 -24.56
N ILE A 99 -3.19 9.74 -25.64
CA ILE A 99 -4.17 9.37 -26.65
C ILE A 99 -4.23 7.85 -26.76
N PHE A 100 -5.45 7.31 -26.73
CA PHE A 100 -5.76 5.89 -26.75
C PHE A 100 -6.26 5.53 -28.14
N PHE A 101 -5.63 4.57 -28.78
CA PHE A 101 -6.00 4.08 -30.11
C PHE A 101 -6.37 2.59 -30.06
N ASP A 102 -7.36 2.19 -30.85
CA ASP A 102 -7.58 0.77 -31.14
C ASP A 102 -6.45 0.19 -32.01
N ALA A 103 -6.47 -1.13 -32.20
CA ALA A 103 -5.51 -1.84 -33.06
C ALA A 103 -5.59 -1.41 -34.53
N GLN A 104 -6.67 -0.73 -34.95
CA GLN A 104 -6.83 -0.19 -36.29
C GLN A 104 -6.31 1.26 -36.41
N GLY A 105 -5.80 1.82 -35.32
CA GLY A 105 -5.26 3.17 -35.26
C GLY A 105 -6.33 4.27 -35.14
N LYS A 106 -7.58 3.92 -34.85
CA LYS A 106 -8.64 4.88 -34.58
C LYS A 106 -8.53 5.38 -33.14
N GLU A 107 -8.58 6.69 -32.98
CA GLU A 107 -8.62 7.30 -31.66
C GLU A 107 -9.93 6.96 -30.92
N LEU A 108 -9.78 6.40 -29.73
CA LEU A 108 -10.86 6.02 -28.83
C LEU A 108 -11.12 7.09 -27.77
N TRP A 109 -10.05 7.67 -27.24
CA TRP A 109 -10.12 8.65 -26.16
C TRP A 109 -8.80 9.41 -26.00
N ARG A 110 -8.83 10.57 -25.34
CA ARG A 110 -7.64 11.34 -24.96
C ARG A 110 -7.79 11.98 -23.57
N HIS A 111 -6.67 12.17 -22.88
CA HIS A 111 -6.53 12.87 -21.60
C HIS A 111 -5.51 14.00 -21.71
N VAL A 112 -5.71 15.07 -20.94
CA VAL A 112 -4.75 16.17 -20.83
C VAL A 112 -4.31 16.31 -19.38
N GLY A 113 -2.99 16.34 -19.16
CA GLY A 113 -2.37 16.41 -17.85
C GLY A 113 -1.86 15.05 -17.36
N PHE A 114 -1.49 15.00 -16.08
CA PHE A 114 -1.08 13.75 -15.43
C PHE A 114 -2.28 12.80 -15.30
N ILE A 115 -2.05 11.51 -15.52
CA ILE A 115 -3.01 10.45 -15.28
C ILE A 115 -2.28 9.27 -14.63
N ALA A 116 -2.83 8.80 -13.51
CA ALA A 116 -2.24 7.68 -12.80
C ALA A 116 -2.42 6.38 -13.62
N ARG A 117 -1.51 5.43 -13.42
CA ARG A 117 -1.51 4.13 -14.10
C ARG A 117 -2.87 3.42 -14.02
N GLU A 118 -3.50 3.41 -12.85
CA GLU A 118 -4.80 2.75 -12.64
C GLU A 118 -5.92 3.44 -13.41
N ASP A 119 -5.87 4.77 -13.53
CA ASP A 119 -6.83 5.54 -14.31
C ASP A 119 -6.68 5.22 -15.81
N ILE A 120 -5.44 5.02 -16.29
CA ILE A 120 -5.16 4.54 -17.65
C ILE A 120 -5.74 3.13 -17.87
N LEU A 121 -5.48 2.19 -16.94
CA LEU A 121 -5.98 0.81 -17.04
C LEU A 121 -7.50 0.73 -16.94
N ALA A 122 -8.10 1.46 -16.00
CA ALA A 122 -9.55 1.57 -15.87
C ALA A 122 -10.17 2.14 -17.14
N LYS A 123 -9.49 3.10 -17.78
CA LYS A 123 -9.95 3.65 -19.04
C LYS A 123 -9.87 2.63 -20.18
N TRP A 124 -8.77 1.88 -20.30
CA TRP A 124 -8.68 0.78 -21.27
C TRP A 124 -9.80 -0.25 -21.08
N LYS A 125 -10.09 -0.62 -19.83
CA LYS A 125 -11.20 -1.51 -19.50
C LYS A 125 -12.56 -0.96 -19.95
N ALA A 126 -12.82 0.33 -19.69
CA ALA A 126 -14.03 1.00 -20.17
C ALA A 126 -14.13 1.07 -21.70
N LEU A 127 -12.99 1.02 -22.40
CA LEU A 127 -12.89 0.98 -23.85
C LEU A 127 -12.94 -0.45 -24.43
N GLY A 128 -13.11 -1.48 -23.59
CA GLY A 128 -13.22 -2.87 -24.00
C GLY A 128 -11.89 -3.61 -24.13
N TYR A 129 -10.81 -3.08 -23.58
CA TYR A 129 -9.48 -3.72 -23.56
C TYR A 129 -9.07 -4.09 -22.13
N GLU A 130 -8.66 -5.32 -21.92
CA GLU A 130 -8.21 -5.81 -20.62
C GLU A 130 -6.70 -6.05 -20.61
N PHE A 131 -5.97 -5.09 -20.02
CA PHE A 131 -4.54 -5.20 -19.75
C PHE A 131 -4.35 -5.60 -18.29
N GLU A 132 -4.43 -6.91 -18.08
CA GLU A 132 -4.09 -7.57 -16.83
C GLU A 132 -2.57 -7.57 -16.59
N THR A 133 -2.14 -7.08 -15.44
CA THR A 133 -0.73 -7.08 -14.97
C THR A 133 -0.25 -8.50 -14.64
N ALA A 134 1.06 -8.71 -14.50
CA ALA A 134 1.57 -9.98 -13.94
C ALA A 134 1.09 -10.24 -12.49
N GLU A 135 0.58 -9.21 -11.83
CA GLU A 135 -0.01 -9.15 -10.48
C GLU A 135 -1.55 -9.04 -10.48
N THR A 136 -2.29 -9.70 -11.35
CA THR A 136 -3.76 -9.61 -11.26
C THR A 136 -4.26 -10.24 -9.95
N VAL A 137 -4.44 -9.37 -8.95
CA VAL A 137 -4.36 -9.64 -7.52
C VAL A 137 -5.21 -10.83 -7.08
N ALA A 138 -4.54 -11.91 -6.71
CA ALA A 138 -5.01 -12.79 -5.66
C ALA A 138 -3.82 -13.34 -4.89
N ILE A 139 -3.39 -12.62 -3.86
CA ILE A 139 -2.94 -13.33 -2.65
C ILE A 139 -3.97 -12.99 -1.59
N GLU A 140 -4.96 -13.86 -1.44
CA GLU A 140 -5.94 -13.81 -0.37
C GLU A 140 -5.72 -15.00 0.55
N ARG A 141 -5.72 -14.72 1.86
CA ARG A 141 -5.61 -15.73 2.91
C ARG A 141 -6.62 -15.40 3.99
N TRP A 142 -7.86 -15.85 3.79
CA TRP A 142 -8.98 -15.59 4.70
C TRP A 142 -8.98 -16.47 5.95
N GLY A 143 -8.06 -17.42 6.05
CA GLY A 143 -7.78 -18.19 7.25
C GLY A 143 -6.31 -18.56 7.29
N PRO A 144 -5.74 -18.75 8.49
CA PRO A 144 -4.32 -19.02 8.62
C PRO A 144 -3.97 -20.35 7.96
N ALA A 145 -2.79 -20.43 7.33
CA ALA A 145 -2.31 -21.66 6.70
C ALA A 145 -2.02 -22.76 7.73
N LYS A 146 -1.79 -22.39 8.98
CA LYS A 146 -1.66 -23.30 10.12
C LYS A 146 -2.47 -22.78 11.29
N LYS A 147 -3.10 -23.68 12.04
CA LYS A 147 -3.72 -23.32 13.32
C LYS A 147 -2.62 -22.94 14.32
N ASP A 148 -2.81 -21.83 15.03
CA ASP A 148 -1.96 -21.53 16.18
C ASP A 148 -2.22 -22.55 17.30
N MET A 149 -1.16 -23.27 17.67
CA MET A 149 -1.20 -24.32 18.69
C MET A 149 -0.64 -23.84 20.04
N ARG A 150 -0.10 -22.62 20.10
CA ARG A 150 0.38 -22.00 21.34
C ARG A 150 -0.80 -21.77 22.28
N SER A 151 -0.55 -21.85 23.58
CA SER A 151 -1.58 -21.46 24.55
C SER A 151 -1.71 -19.94 24.60
N LYS A 152 -2.91 -19.43 24.89
CA LYS A 152 -3.18 -17.98 24.85
C LYS A 152 -2.28 -17.16 25.77
N ASP A 153 -1.80 -17.75 26.87
CA ASP A 153 -0.91 -17.13 27.83
C ASP A 153 0.55 -17.03 27.36
N GLN A 154 0.91 -17.70 26.27
CA GLN A 154 2.20 -17.60 25.59
C GLN A 154 2.23 -16.57 24.46
N ILE A 155 1.07 -16.01 24.08
CA ILE A 155 0.92 -15.12 22.94
C ILE A 155 0.75 -13.68 23.44
N CYS A 156 1.57 -12.77 22.93
CA CYS A 156 1.43 -11.34 23.19
C CYS A 156 0.09 -10.85 22.64
N THR A 157 -0.76 -10.26 23.50
CA THR A 157 -2.10 -9.77 23.11
C THR A 157 -2.06 -8.66 22.06
N LEU A 158 -0.88 -8.06 21.82
CA LEU A 158 -0.72 -6.89 20.97
C LEU A 158 -0.06 -7.17 19.61
N CYS A 159 0.95 -8.03 19.58
CA CYS A 159 1.72 -8.33 18.36
C CYS A 159 1.65 -9.79 17.92
N ASP A 160 0.91 -10.64 18.65
CA ASP A 160 0.80 -12.08 18.44
C ASP A 160 2.12 -12.88 18.47
N GLY A 161 3.21 -12.21 18.84
CA GLY A 161 4.52 -12.82 19.07
C GLY A 161 4.60 -13.62 20.38
N ASP A 162 5.65 -14.43 20.49
CA ASP A 162 5.89 -15.22 21.70
C ASP A 162 6.23 -14.33 22.90
N ILE A 163 5.78 -14.75 24.08
CA ILE A 163 6.12 -14.12 25.35
C ILE A 163 7.31 -14.85 25.97
N ASP A 164 8.44 -14.15 26.10
CA ASP A 164 9.46 -14.49 27.09
C ASP A 164 8.94 -14.09 28.49
N LEU A 165 8.88 -15.06 29.39
CA LEU A 165 8.39 -14.83 30.75
C LEU A 165 9.26 -13.82 31.52
N ASN A 166 10.53 -13.66 31.19
CA ASN A 166 11.43 -12.70 31.84
C ASN A 166 11.14 -11.24 31.47
N THR A 167 10.47 -10.99 30.35
CA THR A 167 10.09 -9.64 29.90
C THR A 167 8.59 -9.40 29.92
N LEU A 168 7.81 -10.39 30.37
CA LEU A 168 6.35 -10.32 30.43
C LEU A 168 5.90 -9.07 31.20
N VAL A 169 4.96 -8.36 30.59
CA VAL A 169 4.18 -7.30 31.23
C VAL A 169 2.72 -7.74 31.26
N THR A 170 2.10 -7.64 32.44
CA THR A 170 0.69 -7.96 32.63
C THR A 170 -0.08 -6.73 33.05
N VAL A 171 -1.14 -6.40 32.32
CA VAL A 171 -2.06 -5.30 32.61
C VAL A 171 -3.40 -5.89 33.05
N LYS A 172 -3.84 -5.54 34.27
CA LYS A 172 -5.14 -5.96 34.80
C LYS A 172 -6.27 -5.16 34.16
N THR A 173 -7.28 -5.87 33.64
CA THR A 173 -8.51 -5.28 33.09
C THR A 173 -9.74 -6.04 33.60
N ASP A 174 -10.92 -5.42 33.47
CA ASP A 174 -12.19 -6.04 33.87
C ASP A 174 -12.55 -7.27 33.01
N LYS A 175 -11.91 -7.43 31.85
CA LYS A 175 -12.11 -8.55 30.91
C LYS A 175 -11.04 -9.63 31.03
N GLY A 176 -10.13 -9.49 31.99
CA GLY A 176 -9.01 -10.39 32.21
C GLY A 176 -7.66 -9.73 32.00
N ASP A 177 -6.61 -10.52 32.18
CA ASP A 177 -5.24 -10.06 32.08
C ASP A 177 -4.82 -9.89 30.62
N VAL A 178 -4.35 -8.68 30.27
CA VAL A 178 -3.66 -8.44 29.02
C VAL A 178 -2.19 -8.77 29.23
N ARG A 179 -1.65 -9.69 28.43
CA ARG A 179 -0.26 -10.16 28.53
C ARG A 179 0.53 -9.67 27.33
N LEU A 180 1.64 -8.98 27.60
CA LEU A 180 2.47 -8.32 26.60
C LEU A 180 3.89 -8.84 26.70
N CYS A 181 4.52 -9.14 25.56
CA CYS A 181 5.84 -9.76 25.53
C CYS A 181 6.97 -8.86 26.09
N SER A 182 6.76 -7.55 26.17
CA SER A 182 7.79 -6.62 26.64
C SER A 182 7.21 -5.30 27.16
N PRO A 183 8.01 -4.52 27.92
CA PRO A 183 7.68 -3.14 28.25
C PRO A 183 7.40 -2.27 27.02
N HIS A 184 8.06 -2.53 25.89
CA HIS A 184 7.79 -1.81 24.64
C HIS A 184 6.34 -2.04 24.16
N CYS A 185 5.89 -3.30 24.12
CA CYS A 185 4.50 -3.60 23.77
C CYS A 185 3.51 -2.96 24.77
N TYR A 186 3.87 -2.86 26.05
CA TYR A 186 3.10 -2.07 27.01
C TYR A 186 2.99 -0.59 26.62
N PHE A 187 4.09 0.06 26.24
CA PHE A 187 4.02 1.48 25.85
C PHE A 187 3.35 1.71 24.50
N ILE A 188 3.43 0.76 23.57
CA ILE A 188 2.60 0.75 22.36
C ILE A 188 1.12 0.76 22.75
N MET A 189 0.69 -0.20 23.57
CA MET A 189 -0.70 -0.28 24.05
C MET A 189 -1.10 1.00 24.78
N TYR A 190 -0.28 1.45 25.74
CA TYR A 190 -0.50 2.65 26.53
C TYR A 190 -0.66 3.90 25.64
N SER A 191 0.15 4.03 24.58
CA SER A 191 0.08 5.16 23.65
C SER A 191 -1.26 5.23 22.90
N CYS A 192 -1.90 4.08 22.66
CA CYS A 192 -3.17 3.98 21.95
C CYS A 192 -4.42 4.04 22.85
N LEU A 193 -4.25 4.03 24.17
CA LEU A 193 -5.36 4.27 25.10
C LEU A 193 -5.93 5.68 24.92
N THR A 194 -7.25 5.78 24.85
CA THR A 194 -7.99 7.05 24.75
C THR A 194 -8.71 7.42 26.05
N GLU A 195 -8.67 6.53 27.03
CA GLU A 195 -9.22 6.78 28.37
C GLU A 195 -8.26 7.65 29.20
N ASP A 196 -8.75 8.13 30.34
CA ASP A 196 -7.91 8.76 31.34
C ASP A 196 -6.85 7.76 31.83
N LYS A 197 -5.58 8.16 31.71
CA LYS A 197 -4.43 7.33 32.04
C LYS A 197 -3.91 7.59 33.46
N THR A 198 -4.60 8.43 34.22
CA THR A 198 -4.22 8.77 35.60
C THR A 198 -4.13 7.50 36.45
N ASN A 199 -2.94 7.25 37.01
CA ASN A 199 -2.62 6.04 37.79
C ASN A 199 -2.77 4.71 37.03
N PHE A 200 -2.77 4.70 35.70
CA PHE A 200 -2.94 3.48 34.91
C PHE A 200 -1.86 2.44 35.22
N GLU A 201 -0.64 2.89 35.50
CA GLU A 201 0.51 2.09 35.88
C GLU A 201 0.28 1.21 37.12
N LYS A 202 -0.68 1.54 38.00
CA LYS A 202 -1.04 0.72 39.16
C LYS A 202 -1.69 -0.62 38.78
N LYS A 203 -2.22 -0.72 37.56
CA LYS A 203 -2.78 -1.96 37.00
C LYS A 203 -1.72 -2.83 36.34
N VAL A 204 -0.47 -2.36 36.30
CA VAL A 204 0.59 -2.95 35.48
C VAL A 204 1.61 -3.64 36.39
N SER A 205 1.97 -4.85 36.01
CA SER A 205 3.01 -5.64 36.65
C SER A 205 3.98 -6.18 35.62
N VAL A 206 5.23 -6.35 36.03
CA VAL A 206 6.35 -6.78 35.20
C VAL A 206 7.03 -7.97 35.86
N THR A 207 7.67 -8.83 35.07
CA THR A 207 8.52 -9.89 35.62
C THR A 207 9.87 -9.31 36.05
N ASP A 208 10.27 -9.59 37.29
CA ASP A 208 11.63 -9.38 37.77
C ASP A 208 12.59 -10.31 37.05
N TRP A 209 13.47 -9.73 36.24
CA TRP A 209 14.44 -10.44 35.42
C TRP A 209 15.36 -11.36 36.23
N ALA A 210 15.65 -11.01 37.49
CA ALA A 210 16.55 -11.78 38.34
C ALA A 210 15.89 -13.05 38.91
N THR A 211 14.59 -13.01 39.23
CA THR A 211 13.91 -14.09 39.98
C THR A 211 12.72 -14.73 39.26
N GLY A 212 12.26 -14.14 38.16
CA GLY A 212 11.04 -14.55 37.46
C GLY A 212 9.74 -14.21 38.20
N LYS A 213 9.81 -13.49 39.32
CA LYS A 213 8.62 -13.12 40.11
C LYS A 213 7.96 -11.86 39.57
N THR A 214 6.67 -11.73 39.78
CA THR A 214 5.91 -10.54 39.43
C THR A 214 6.18 -9.39 40.40
N VAL A 215 6.39 -8.18 39.86
CA VAL A 215 6.61 -6.92 40.59
C VAL A 215 5.65 -5.85 40.04
N SER A 216 5.16 -4.96 40.90
CA SER A 216 4.39 -3.80 40.44
C SER A 216 5.26 -2.91 39.55
N ALA A 217 4.75 -2.45 38.41
CA ALA A 217 5.50 -1.56 37.52
C ALA A 217 5.92 -0.25 38.22
N THR A 218 5.13 0.22 39.21
CA THR A 218 5.43 1.43 39.99
C THR A 218 6.57 1.27 40.98
N GLU A 219 6.89 0.02 41.36
CA GLU A 219 7.93 -0.31 42.33
C GLU A 219 9.19 -0.87 41.66
N ALA A 220 9.06 -1.28 40.39
CA ALA A 220 10.14 -1.85 39.60
C ALA A 220 11.23 -0.82 39.26
N VAL A 221 12.46 -1.32 39.19
CA VAL A 221 13.62 -0.64 38.64
C VAL A 221 13.87 -1.16 37.23
N PHE A 222 14.01 -0.28 36.25
CA PHE A 222 14.22 -0.69 34.86
C PHE A 222 15.67 -0.52 34.45
N LEU A 223 16.22 -1.49 33.74
CA LEU A 223 17.48 -1.39 33.04
C LEU A 223 17.17 -1.37 31.54
N SER A 224 17.52 -0.27 30.87
CA SER A 224 17.39 -0.16 29.41
C SER A 224 18.74 0.00 28.75
N GLY A 225 18.92 -0.66 27.61
CA GLY A 225 20.08 -0.51 26.77
C GLY A 225 19.71 -0.66 25.31
N GLN A 226 20.71 -0.79 24.45
CA GLN A 226 20.53 -0.87 23.01
C GLN A 226 21.38 -2.02 22.47
N ASP A 227 20.83 -2.77 21.53
CA ASP A 227 21.58 -3.74 20.74
C ASP A 227 22.53 -3.00 19.81
N GLU A 228 23.82 -3.38 19.80
CA GLU A 228 24.85 -2.65 19.07
C GLU A 228 24.73 -2.79 17.56
N ALA A 229 24.24 -3.93 17.07
CA ALA A 229 24.15 -4.22 15.65
C ALA A 229 22.93 -3.55 15.01
N THR A 230 21.79 -3.60 15.70
CA THR A 230 20.49 -3.19 15.16
C THR A 230 20.04 -1.83 15.70
N GLY A 231 20.63 -1.35 16.78
CA GLY A 231 20.17 -0.16 17.48
C GLY A 231 18.84 -0.37 18.21
N HIS A 232 18.34 -1.61 18.35
CA HIS A 232 17.08 -1.85 19.04
C HIS A 232 17.20 -1.67 20.54
N PRO A 233 16.28 -0.92 21.17
CA PRO A 233 16.26 -0.86 22.63
C PRO A 233 15.81 -2.19 23.23
N TRP A 234 16.46 -2.59 24.32
CA TRP A 234 16.03 -3.70 25.17
C TRP A 234 15.76 -3.18 26.59
N ILE A 235 14.82 -3.82 27.28
CA ILE A 235 14.36 -3.38 28.61
C ILE A 235 14.21 -4.61 29.51
N LYS A 236 14.80 -4.51 30.71
CA LYS A 236 14.69 -5.52 31.77
C LYS A 236 14.13 -4.83 33.02
N ALA A 237 13.21 -5.49 33.72
CA ALA A 237 12.65 -4.98 34.97
C ALA A 237 13.23 -5.75 36.16
N PHE A 238 13.40 -5.06 37.28
CA PHE A 238 13.96 -5.62 38.51
C PHE A 238 13.13 -5.22 39.73
N ALA A 239 13.03 -6.12 40.71
CA ALA A 239 12.42 -5.82 42.00
C ALA A 239 13.22 -4.79 42.82
N ASP A 240 14.54 -4.72 42.60
CA ASP A 240 15.43 -3.86 43.37
C ASP A 240 16.62 -3.34 42.54
N ARG A 241 17.22 -2.25 43.04
CA ARG A 241 18.33 -1.55 42.35
C ARG A 241 19.64 -2.35 42.36
N ASN A 242 19.89 -3.20 43.35
CA ASN A 242 21.14 -3.96 43.43
C ASN A 242 21.18 -5.04 42.35
N SER A 243 20.06 -5.73 42.14
CA SER A 243 19.89 -6.71 41.06
C SER A 243 20.06 -6.05 39.69
N ALA A 244 19.44 -4.89 39.46
CA ALA A 244 19.63 -4.11 38.23
C ALA A 244 21.10 -3.64 38.04
N ALA A 245 21.78 -3.23 39.11
CA ALA A 245 23.17 -2.82 39.07
C ALA A 245 24.12 -3.98 38.74
N LYS A 246 23.83 -5.18 39.27
CA LYS A 246 24.56 -6.40 38.93
C LYS A 246 24.39 -6.73 37.43
N GLU A 247 23.17 -6.71 36.91
CA GLU A 247 22.92 -6.94 35.49
C GLU A 247 23.63 -5.90 34.61
N ARG A 248 23.56 -4.62 34.98
CA ARG A 248 24.24 -3.53 34.27
C ARG A 248 25.76 -3.72 34.20
N SER A 249 26.37 -4.29 35.23
CA SER A 249 27.82 -4.55 35.23
C SER A 249 28.25 -5.60 34.20
N VAL A 250 27.31 -6.43 33.74
CA VAL A 250 27.54 -7.47 32.74
C VAL A 250 27.12 -6.99 31.34
N ASN A 251 25.93 -6.41 31.23
CA ASN A 251 25.29 -6.11 29.94
C ASN A 251 25.23 -4.62 29.59
N GLY A 252 25.83 -3.75 30.42
CA GLY A 252 25.76 -2.30 30.23
C GLY A 252 24.34 -1.73 30.40
N GLY A 253 24.09 -0.60 29.76
CA GLY A 253 22.80 0.10 29.81
C GLY A 253 22.64 1.06 31.00
N ASN A 254 21.43 1.61 31.12
CA ASN A 254 21.07 2.66 32.06
C ASN A 254 19.94 2.20 32.98
N ILE A 255 20.16 2.37 34.29
CA ILE A 255 19.10 2.14 35.28
C ILE A 255 18.22 3.37 35.32
N VAL A 256 16.94 3.21 35.00
CA VAL A 256 15.95 4.28 34.86
C VAL A 256 14.70 3.98 35.69
N SER A 257 13.99 5.05 36.08
CA SER A 257 12.66 4.93 36.70
C SER A 257 11.60 4.67 35.63
N LEU A 258 10.41 4.21 36.05
CA LEU A 258 9.26 4.05 35.14
C LEU A 258 8.94 5.33 34.36
N ALA A 259 8.98 6.50 35.02
CA ALA A 259 8.69 7.78 34.37
C ALA A 259 9.72 8.16 33.28
N VAL A 260 11.00 7.87 33.53
CA VAL A 260 12.07 8.09 32.54
C VAL A 260 11.92 7.09 31.38
N LEU A 261 11.66 5.81 31.69
CA LEU A 261 11.42 4.78 30.68
C LEU A 261 10.22 5.15 29.79
N GLN A 262 9.10 5.56 30.39
CA GLN A 262 7.94 6.01 29.64
C GLN A 262 8.27 7.16 28.68
N LYS A 263 9.08 8.13 29.12
CA LYS A 263 9.52 9.22 28.25
C LYS A 263 10.39 8.71 27.09
N GLN A 264 11.26 7.73 27.33
CA GLN A 264 12.09 7.10 26.30
C GLN A 264 11.23 6.36 25.27
N GLU A 265 10.32 5.50 25.74
CA GLU A 265 9.46 4.68 24.90
C GLU A 265 8.44 5.50 24.10
N MET A 266 8.02 6.64 24.62
CA MET A 266 7.07 7.54 23.98
C MET A 266 7.75 8.65 23.16
N SER A 267 9.09 8.65 23.06
CA SER A 267 9.84 9.73 22.39
C SER A 267 9.62 9.77 20.88
N HIS A 268 9.35 8.62 20.28
CA HIS A 268 9.08 8.47 18.86
C HIS A 268 7.66 7.94 18.67
N ARG A 269 6.88 8.65 17.85
CA ARG A 269 5.48 8.33 17.62
C ARG A 269 5.18 8.35 16.13
N CYS A 270 4.30 7.46 15.71
CA CYS A 270 3.78 7.43 14.35
C CYS A 270 3.10 8.76 14.00
N GLY A 271 3.51 9.38 12.89
CA GLY A 271 2.93 10.61 12.37
C GLY A 271 1.46 10.48 11.96
N PHE A 272 0.94 9.25 11.81
CA PHE A 272 -0.46 9.00 11.47
C PHE A 272 -1.32 8.64 12.68
N CYS A 273 -1.01 7.52 13.37
CA CYS A 273 -1.83 6.99 14.46
C CYS A 273 -1.30 7.34 15.87
N GLU A 274 -0.15 8.02 15.95
CA GLU A 274 0.53 8.43 17.18
C GLU A 274 0.93 7.31 18.14
N ARG A 275 0.91 6.06 17.66
CA ARG A 275 1.45 4.90 18.36
C ARG A 275 2.93 5.10 18.66
N ALA A 276 3.36 4.74 19.86
CA ALA A 276 4.79 4.61 20.18
C ALA A 276 5.46 3.61 19.23
N CYS A 277 6.67 3.91 18.78
CA CYS A 277 7.39 3.06 17.86
C CYS A 277 8.89 3.32 17.93
N TYR A 278 9.69 2.31 17.64
CA TYR A 278 11.12 2.48 17.47
C TYR A 278 11.46 2.88 16.03
N PRO A 279 12.34 3.88 15.82
CA PRO A 279 12.80 4.26 14.49
C PRO A 279 13.35 3.09 13.64
N GLN A 280 13.82 2.03 14.29
CA GLN A 280 14.35 0.82 13.66
C GLN A 280 13.27 -0.05 12.98
N ASP A 281 12.02 0.02 13.44
CA ASP A 281 10.91 -0.86 13.03
C ASP A 281 9.92 -0.22 12.04
N VAL A 282 10.19 1.02 11.61
CA VAL A 282 9.16 1.87 11.01
C VAL A 282 9.55 2.38 9.64
N ALA A 283 8.55 2.79 8.89
CA ALA A 283 8.75 3.58 7.69
C ALA A 283 9.17 5.00 8.06
N GLU A 284 10.19 5.52 7.38
CA GLU A 284 10.46 6.95 7.34
C GLU A 284 9.43 7.63 6.44
N VAL A 285 8.95 8.81 6.83
CA VAL A 285 8.05 9.63 6.04
C VAL A 285 8.56 11.06 5.99
N ILE A 286 8.84 11.54 4.78
CA ILE A 286 9.25 12.91 4.51
C ILE A 286 8.04 13.64 3.93
N VAL A 287 7.47 14.56 4.69
CA VAL A 287 6.35 15.38 4.24
C VAL A 287 6.90 16.56 3.46
N ALA A 288 6.24 16.91 2.34
CA ALA A 288 6.54 18.09 1.54
C ALA A 288 6.78 19.31 2.45
N GLY A 289 7.80 20.13 2.15
CA GLY A 289 8.24 21.20 3.06
C GLY A 289 9.19 20.77 4.18
N GLY A 290 9.72 19.53 4.14
CA GLY A 290 10.90 19.12 4.90
C GLY A 290 10.63 18.59 6.31
N VAL A 291 9.38 18.23 6.64
CA VAL A 291 9.05 17.63 7.94
C VAL A 291 9.31 16.12 7.86
N HIS A 292 10.21 15.62 8.72
CA HIS A 292 10.44 14.19 8.88
C HIS A 292 9.54 13.63 9.98
N THR A 293 8.88 12.51 9.70
CA THR A 293 8.07 11.77 10.65
C THR A 293 8.14 10.27 10.36
N LEU A 294 7.37 9.46 11.08
CA LEU A 294 7.44 8.01 11.06
C LEU A 294 6.07 7.40 10.77
N GLY A 295 6.04 6.26 10.10
CA GLY A 295 4.87 5.39 10.02
C GLY A 295 5.13 4.10 10.76
N CYS A 296 4.41 3.81 11.86
CA CYS A 296 4.60 2.57 12.64
C CYS A 296 4.34 1.26 11.88
N CYS A 297 3.88 1.38 10.63
CA CYS A 297 3.80 0.34 9.62
C CYS A 297 3.63 1.03 8.26
N SER A 298 3.76 0.26 7.18
CA SER A 298 3.66 0.76 5.81
C SER A 298 2.35 1.51 5.51
N HIS A 299 1.22 1.02 6.03
CA HIS A 299 -0.08 1.66 5.81
C HIS A 299 -0.28 2.93 6.64
N CYS A 300 0.33 3.00 7.83
CA CYS A 300 0.33 4.23 8.61
C CYS A 300 1.23 5.30 7.98
N ALA A 301 2.33 4.89 7.33
CA ALA A 301 3.18 5.80 6.58
C ALA A 301 2.41 6.51 5.47
N LEU A 302 1.66 5.75 4.65
CA LEU A 302 0.75 6.33 3.65
C LEU A 302 -0.35 7.21 4.29
N GLY A 303 -0.82 6.83 5.48
CA GLY A 303 -1.81 7.60 6.24
C GLY A 303 -1.35 9.01 6.61
N VAL A 304 -0.05 9.28 6.67
CA VAL A 304 0.49 10.62 6.94
C VAL A 304 0.04 11.61 5.85
N ALA A 305 -0.06 11.19 4.59
CA ALA A 305 -0.61 12.03 3.52
C ALA A 305 -2.05 12.45 3.82
N ALA A 306 -2.90 11.50 4.22
CA ALA A 306 -4.29 11.77 4.57
C ALA A 306 -4.42 12.69 5.80
N ARG A 307 -3.55 12.52 6.79
CA ARG A 307 -3.58 13.34 8.02
C ARG A 307 -3.08 14.76 7.79
N THR A 308 -2.06 14.94 6.96
CA THR A 308 -1.44 16.24 6.71
C THR A 308 -2.07 16.99 5.56
N GLY A 309 -2.72 16.29 4.62
CA GLY A 309 -3.21 16.86 3.36
C GLY A 309 -2.06 17.29 2.44
N ARG A 310 -0.86 16.73 2.63
CA ARG A 310 0.36 17.09 1.89
C ARG A 310 0.98 15.87 1.25
N ASP A 311 1.76 16.11 0.22
CA ASP A 311 2.55 15.06 -0.41
C ASP A 311 3.65 14.54 0.50
N ILE A 312 3.96 13.26 0.34
CA ILE A 312 4.94 12.54 1.15
C ILE A 312 5.86 11.69 0.28
N GLU A 313 7.06 11.46 0.80
CA GLU A 313 7.93 10.36 0.41
C GLU A 313 7.97 9.35 1.57
N VAL A 314 7.56 8.12 1.33
CA VAL A 314 7.66 7.00 2.26
C VAL A 314 8.87 6.16 1.89
N ARG A 315 9.70 5.81 2.88
CA ARG A 315 10.79 4.85 2.74
C ARG A 315 10.56 3.70 3.71
N GLN A 316 10.25 2.54 3.18
CA GLN A 316 9.88 1.35 3.95
C GLN A 316 10.74 0.17 3.51
N PRO A 317 11.49 -0.48 4.41
CA PRO A 317 12.14 -1.74 4.08
C PRO A 317 11.11 -2.81 3.69
N ASP A 318 11.45 -3.60 2.67
CA ASP A 318 10.76 -4.82 2.26
C ASP A 318 10.65 -5.79 3.45
N GLY A 319 9.46 -6.34 3.68
CA GLY A 319 9.17 -7.18 4.84
C GLY A 319 9.89 -8.54 4.88
N LEU A 320 10.58 -8.92 3.81
CA LEU A 320 11.38 -10.15 3.70
C LEU A 320 12.88 -9.85 3.61
N THR A 321 13.29 -8.95 2.71
CA THR A 321 14.70 -8.73 2.35
C THR A 321 15.31 -7.50 3.01
N GLY A 322 14.48 -6.55 3.47
CA GLY A 322 14.93 -5.25 3.96
C GLY A 322 15.35 -4.26 2.86
N GLU A 323 15.20 -4.62 1.58
CA GLU A 323 15.42 -3.70 0.46
C GLU A 323 14.48 -2.48 0.58
N MET A 324 14.97 -1.29 0.23
CA MET A 324 14.18 -0.07 0.40
C MET A 324 13.11 0.07 -0.69
N ILE A 325 11.86 0.17 -0.25
CA ILE A 325 10.71 0.53 -1.08
C ILE A 325 10.41 2.01 -0.87
N VAL A 326 10.41 2.79 -1.94
CA VAL A 326 10.17 4.24 -1.93
C VAL A 326 8.87 4.58 -2.64
N VAL A 327 7.97 5.27 -1.94
CA VAL A 327 6.68 5.72 -2.48
C VAL A 327 6.65 7.24 -2.42
N LYS A 328 6.45 7.93 -3.55
CA LYS A 328 6.25 9.38 -3.57
C LYS A 328 4.84 9.70 -4.01
N THR A 329 4.21 10.68 -3.37
CA THR A 329 2.86 11.12 -3.74
C THR A 329 2.87 12.47 -4.44
N LEU A 330 1.85 12.69 -5.27
CA LEU A 330 1.47 14.00 -5.80
C LEU A 330 -0.04 14.12 -5.76
N ASP A 331 -0.55 15.21 -5.19
CA ASP A 331 -1.98 15.53 -5.11
C ASP A 331 -2.82 14.36 -4.57
N GLY A 332 -2.30 13.67 -3.54
CA GLY A 332 -2.99 12.56 -2.89
C GLY A 332 -3.01 11.24 -3.67
N LYS A 333 -2.25 11.15 -4.77
CA LYS A 333 -2.04 9.91 -5.54
C LYS A 333 -0.57 9.48 -5.47
N VAL A 334 -0.29 8.21 -5.74
CA VAL A 334 1.10 7.75 -5.92
C VAL A 334 1.61 8.31 -7.25
N ALA A 335 2.73 9.02 -7.20
CA ALA A 335 3.39 9.62 -8.36
C ALA A 335 4.61 8.80 -8.81
N SER A 336 5.31 8.15 -7.88
CA SER A 336 6.37 7.19 -8.20
C SER A 336 6.41 6.07 -7.16
N LEU A 337 6.82 4.89 -7.61
CA LEU A 337 6.98 3.69 -6.79
C LEU A 337 8.27 2.97 -7.20
N GLU A 338 9.17 2.76 -6.25
CA GLU A 338 10.47 2.12 -6.48
C GLU A 338 10.68 0.99 -5.46
N PRO A 339 10.90 -0.27 -5.89
CA PRO A 339 10.72 -0.75 -7.25
C PRO A 339 9.24 -0.72 -7.67
N ALA A 340 8.98 -0.61 -8.96
CA ALA A 340 7.62 -0.54 -9.52
C ALA A 340 6.75 -1.78 -9.20
N THR A 341 7.40 -2.92 -8.97
CA THR A 341 6.80 -4.20 -8.59
C THR A 341 6.37 -4.29 -7.13
N ALA A 342 6.51 -3.20 -6.37
CA ALA A 342 6.22 -3.25 -4.94
C ALA A 342 4.71 -3.34 -4.66
N VAL A 343 4.35 -4.25 -3.76
CA VAL A 343 2.98 -4.53 -3.32
C VAL A 343 2.82 -4.33 -1.82
N ALA A 344 1.58 -4.24 -1.36
CA ALA A 344 1.25 -4.15 0.05
C ALA A 344 0.45 -5.38 0.51
N TRP A 345 0.83 -5.95 1.65
CA TRP A 345 -0.01 -6.90 2.38
C TRP A 345 -0.90 -6.15 3.35
N PHE A 346 -2.21 -6.29 3.19
CA PHE A 346 -3.19 -5.79 4.14
C PHE A 346 -3.69 -6.94 5.01
N GLY A 347 -3.13 -7.04 6.22
CA GLY A 347 -3.58 -8.00 7.22
C GLY A 347 -5.02 -7.75 7.62
N GLN A 348 -5.84 -8.80 7.56
CA GLN A 348 -7.25 -8.74 7.91
C GLN A 348 -7.70 -9.99 8.66
N HIS A 349 -8.61 -9.79 9.61
CA HIS A 349 -9.31 -10.88 10.28
C HIS A 349 -10.82 -10.69 10.19
N GLN A 350 -11.55 -11.79 10.29
CA GLN A 350 -12.99 -11.77 10.35
C GLN A 350 -13.46 -11.50 11.79
N LYS A 351 -14.28 -10.47 11.95
CA LYS A 351 -14.93 -10.13 13.23
C LYS A 351 -16.07 -11.09 13.55
N PRO A 352 -16.55 -11.14 14.81
CA PRO A 352 -17.69 -11.98 15.19
C PRO A 352 -18.97 -11.75 14.38
N ASP A 353 -19.16 -10.53 13.86
CA ASP A 353 -20.28 -10.14 12.99
C ASP A 353 -20.09 -10.51 11.51
N LYS A 354 -19.05 -11.30 11.20
CA LYS A 354 -18.62 -11.74 9.85
C LYS A 354 -18.07 -10.63 8.95
N THR A 355 -17.96 -9.39 9.42
CA THR A 355 -17.29 -8.31 8.69
C THR A 355 -15.77 -8.45 8.79
N TRP A 356 -15.05 -7.90 7.82
CA TRP A 356 -13.58 -7.91 7.81
C TRP A 356 -13.02 -6.65 8.44
N GLY A 357 -12.10 -6.81 9.40
CA GLY A 357 -11.32 -5.75 10.02
C GLY A 357 -9.88 -5.76 9.54
N SER A 358 -9.13 -4.69 9.85
CA SER A 358 -7.67 -4.76 9.80
C SER A 358 -7.19 -5.60 10.98
N ALA A 359 -6.22 -6.48 10.73
CA ALA A 359 -5.54 -7.26 11.76
C ALA A 359 -4.55 -6.41 12.59
N GLY A 360 -4.32 -5.15 12.21
CA GLY A 360 -3.46 -4.23 12.95
C GLY A 360 -2.10 -4.02 12.31
N CYS A 361 -1.30 -3.14 12.91
CA CYS A 361 -0.04 -2.66 12.30
C CYS A 361 1.06 -3.73 12.20
N PHE A 362 1.00 -4.78 13.02
CA PHE A 362 1.98 -5.87 13.01
C PHE A 362 1.76 -6.89 11.88
N HIS A 363 0.59 -6.89 11.26
CA HIS A 363 0.15 -7.88 10.28
C HIS A 363 0.08 -7.31 8.85
N GLN A 364 0.79 -6.20 8.60
CA GLN A 364 0.76 -5.52 7.30
C GLN A 364 2.14 -4.97 6.96
N GLY A 365 2.50 -4.98 5.68
CA GLY A 365 3.85 -4.65 5.21
C GLY A 365 3.89 -4.33 3.73
N PHE A 366 5.01 -3.79 3.27
CA PHE A 366 5.33 -3.69 1.84
C PHE A 366 6.33 -4.76 1.45
N PHE A 367 6.25 -5.19 0.20
CA PHE A 367 7.13 -6.18 -0.41
C PHE A 367 7.49 -5.68 -1.80
N ALA A 368 8.76 -5.69 -2.14
CA ALA A 368 9.33 -5.21 -3.39
C ALA A 368 8.82 -6.02 -4.59
N THR A 369 8.38 -7.26 -4.36
CA THR A 369 7.71 -8.12 -5.35
C THR A 369 6.60 -8.97 -4.71
N PRO A 370 5.61 -9.46 -5.48
CA PRO A 370 4.66 -10.47 -5.04
C PRO A 370 5.33 -11.76 -4.57
N GLU A 371 6.45 -12.14 -5.17
CA GLU A 371 7.24 -13.33 -4.81
C GLU A 371 7.82 -13.21 -3.41
N HIS A 372 8.29 -12.01 -3.03
CA HIS A 372 8.73 -11.73 -1.66
C HIS A 372 7.57 -11.89 -0.69
N LEU A 373 6.40 -11.31 -0.98
CA LEU A 373 5.20 -11.48 -0.16
C LEU A 373 4.81 -12.96 -0.02
N LYS A 374 4.78 -13.71 -1.12
CA LYS A 374 4.47 -15.16 -1.11
C LYS A 374 5.45 -15.94 -0.22
N THR A 375 6.73 -15.61 -0.30
CA THR A 375 7.79 -16.24 0.50
C THR A 375 7.64 -15.89 1.98
N TRP A 376 7.44 -14.62 2.30
CA TRP A 376 7.17 -14.17 3.67
C TRP A 376 5.91 -14.84 4.24
N LEU A 377 4.83 -14.95 3.48
CA LEU A 377 3.61 -15.65 3.90
C LEU A 377 3.81 -17.15 4.12
N SER A 378 4.80 -17.78 3.48
CA SER A 378 5.15 -19.18 3.75
C SER A 378 5.88 -19.33 5.10
N GLN A 379 6.65 -18.31 5.48
CA GLN A 379 7.35 -18.24 6.77
C GLN A 379 6.42 -17.78 7.91
N ASN A 380 5.32 -17.10 7.57
CA ASN A 380 4.34 -16.58 8.51
C ASN A 380 2.97 -17.24 8.29
N PRO A 381 2.79 -18.51 8.70
CA PRO A 381 1.59 -19.29 8.39
C PRO A 381 0.35 -18.85 9.17
N LEU A 382 0.49 -18.00 10.20
CA LEU A 382 -0.63 -17.48 10.99
C LEU A 382 -1.27 -16.24 10.37
N GLU A 383 -0.59 -15.59 9.42
CA GLU A 383 -1.07 -14.37 8.80
C GLU A 383 -2.34 -14.59 7.98
N THR A 384 -3.23 -13.62 8.01
CA THR A 384 -4.46 -13.58 7.23
C THR A 384 -4.67 -12.19 6.65
N GLY A 385 -5.25 -12.10 5.46
CA GLY A 385 -5.38 -10.83 4.76
C GLY A 385 -5.38 -10.97 3.25
N LYS A 386 -5.02 -9.88 2.59
CA LYS A 386 -4.90 -9.86 1.14
C LYS A 386 -3.77 -8.95 0.65
N LEU A 387 -3.23 -9.28 -0.51
CA LEU A 387 -2.42 -8.38 -1.31
C LEU A 387 -3.32 -7.25 -1.82
N ILE A 388 -2.80 -6.03 -1.78
CA ILE A 388 -3.34 -4.85 -2.45
C ILE A 388 -2.18 -4.07 -3.09
N THR A 389 -2.49 -3.23 -4.06
CA THR A 389 -1.49 -2.28 -4.57
C THR A 389 -1.22 -1.18 -3.56
N ILE A 390 -0.04 -0.58 -3.59
CA ILE A 390 0.32 0.55 -2.73
C ILE A 390 -0.56 1.78 -3.04
N GLN A 391 -0.95 1.94 -4.31
CA GLN A 391 -1.90 2.92 -4.80
C GLN A 391 -3.27 2.74 -4.13
N GLN A 392 -3.78 1.50 -4.09
CA GLN A 392 -5.02 1.17 -3.41
C GLN A 392 -4.91 1.44 -1.90
N ALA A 393 -3.79 1.05 -1.28
CA ALA A 393 -3.54 1.32 0.13
C ALA A 393 -3.57 2.83 0.46
N LEU A 394 -2.96 3.66 -0.39
CA LEU A 394 -2.98 5.13 -0.25
C LEU A 394 -4.40 5.65 -0.45
N ALA A 395 -5.07 5.25 -1.54
CA ALA A 395 -6.43 5.70 -1.85
C ALA A 395 -7.40 5.39 -0.71
N ASP A 396 -7.27 4.24 -0.04
CA ASP A 396 -8.09 3.90 1.12
C ASP A 396 -7.79 4.76 2.36
N LYS A 397 -6.54 5.21 2.54
CA LYS A 397 -6.20 6.18 3.59
C LYS A 397 -6.77 7.56 3.28
N MET A 398 -6.69 8.00 2.03
CA MET A 398 -7.18 9.32 1.61
C MET A 398 -8.71 9.47 1.74
N LYS A 399 -9.46 8.35 1.81
CA LYS A 399 -10.91 8.34 2.07
C LYS A 399 -11.28 8.55 3.54
N LEU A 400 -10.32 8.50 4.48
CA LEU A 400 -10.62 8.60 5.91
C LEU A 400 -11.03 10.03 6.30
N THR A 401 -12.08 10.15 7.09
CA THR A 401 -12.48 11.43 7.70
C THR A 401 -11.53 11.83 8.83
N PRO A 402 -11.46 13.13 9.21
CA PRO A 402 -10.67 13.56 10.36
C PRO A 402 -10.98 12.78 11.64
N GLN A 403 -12.25 12.44 11.89
CA GLN A 403 -12.66 11.64 13.04
C GLN A 403 -12.18 10.18 12.96
N GLN A 404 -12.13 9.60 11.75
CA GLN A 404 -11.56 8.27 11.55
C GLN A 404 -10.04 8.29 11.73
N ILE A 405 -9.35 9.31 11.22
CA ILE A 405 -7.90 9.51 11.39
C ILE A 405 -7.55 9.66 12.88
N GLN A 406 -8.30 10.47 13.63
CA GLN A 406 -8.09 10.62 15.08
C GLN A 406 -8.24 9.28 15.83
N LYS A 407 -9.05 8.36 15.29
CA LYS A 407 -9.28 7.02 15.83
C LYS A 407 -8.45 5.95 15.11
N ALA A 408 -7.45 6.31 14.31
CA ALA A 408 -6.72 5.37 13.47
C ALA A 408 -6.09 4.20 14.25
N CYS A 409 -5.61 4.43 15.48
CA CYS A 409 -5.11 3.31 16.32
C CYS A 409 -6.23 2.36 16.78
N LYS A 410 -7.49 2.83 16.89
CA LYS A 410 -8.66 1.98 17.19
C LYS A 410 -9.20 1.24 15.98
N ILE A 411 -8.97 1.74 14.76
CA ILE A 411 -9.44 1.09 13.52
C ILE A 411 -8.75 -0.28 13.32
N GLY A 412 -7.53 -0.46 13.84
CA GLY A 412 -6.74 -1.69 13.72
C GLY A 412 -6.72 -2.60 14.96
N GLU A 413 -7.69 -2.49 15.88
CA GLU A 413 -7.76 -3.31 17.12
C GLU A 413 -6.47 -3.30 17.97
N CYS A 414 -5.60 -2.29 17.83
CA CYS A 414 -4.30 -2.19 18.52
C CYS A 414 -4.40 -1.82 20.01
N ALA A 415 -5.62 -1.84 20.56
CA ALA A 415 -5.88 -1.71 21.99
C ALA A 415 -6.70 -2.94 22.41
N PRO A 416 -6.27 -3.69 23.43
CA PRO A 416 -7.05 -4.80 23.97
C PRO A 416 -8.47 -4.31 24.29
N LYS A 417 -9.49 -5.04 23.79
CA LYS A 417 -10.90 -4.69 24.01
C LYS A 417 -11.33 -4.95 25.43
#